data_AF-A0A9C9Y579-F1
#
_entry.id   AF-A0A9C9Y579-F1
#
_cell.length_a   1.000
_cell.length_b   1.000
_cell.length_c   1.000
_cell.angle_alpha   90.00
_cell.angle_beta   90.00
_cell.angle_gamma   90.00
#
_symmetry.space_group_name_H-M   'P 1'
#
loop_
_entity.id
_entity.type
_entity.pdbx_description
1 polymer ?
#
loop_
_entity_poly.entity_id
_entity_poly.type
_entity_poly.pdbx_seq_one_letter_code
_entity_poly.pdbx_strand_id
1 'polypeptide(L)'
;MIRGYFYSKGSAARVAAVLSSNGMGRYAIELEDGRVYRGELSHLNVSERLGNVERKIRLEDGTLFTSLDNDAIDVLFKGKQKVNALVHYLETHLRWIAVAVVVAIFTAFSFFKWGIPWTSQKIAHALPYETNELIAKGSMDFLDNYMFDESNLSQAQQEKISKHFYNNIAPL
;
A
#
# COMPACT_ATOMS: atom_id res chain seq x y z
N MET A 1 -40.79 3.67 0.98
CA MET A 1 -40.50 4.95 1.65
C MET A 1 -39.12 4.83 2.25
N ILE A 2 -38.26 5.82 2.07
CA ILE A 2 -36.83 5.81 2.44
C ILE A 2 -36.65 6.90 3.49
N ARG A 3 -36.23 6.54 4.71
CA ARG A 3 -36.03 7.50 5.80
C ARG A 3 -34.63 8.08 5.75
N GLY A 4 -34.49 9.36 6.06
CA GLY A 4 -33.21 10.03 5.95
C GLY A 4 -33.20 11.43 6.56
N TYR A 5 -32.19 12.20 6.17
CA TYR A 5 -32.00 13.57 6.58
C TYR A 5 -31.99 14.51 5.38
N PHE A 6 -32.58 15.68 5.54
CA PHE A 6 -32.63 16.74 4.54
C PHE A 6 -31.75 17.92 4.97
N TYR A 7 -31.00 18.44 4.00
CA TYR A 7 -30.09 19.57 4.14
C TYR A 7 -30.41 20.61 3.07
N SER A 8 -30.84 21.79 3.50
CA SER A 8 -31.06 22.93 2.60
C SER A 8 -29.75 23.37 1.95
N LYS A 9 -29.84 23.90 0.72
CA LYS A 9 -28.68 24.45 0.00
C LYS A 9 -27.84 25.38 0.90
N GLY A 10 -26.55 25.07 1.03
CA GLY A 10 -25.59 25.88 1.79
C GLY A 10 -25.72 25.79 3.31
N SER A 11 -26.57 24.90 3.84
CA SER A 11 -26.73 24.68 5.27
C SER A 11 -26.30 23.27 5.68
N ALA A 12 -25.63 23.17 6.83
CA ALA A 12 -25.31 21.89 7.47
C ALA A 12 -26.42 21.41 8.43
N ALA A 13 -27.48 22.21 8.61
CA ALA A 13 -28.62 21.82 9.45
C ALA A 13 -29.34 20.62 8.82
N ARG A 14 -29.58 19.59 9.63
CA ARG A 14 -30.29 18.38 9.23
C ARG A 14 -31.72 18.39 9.77
N VAL A 15 -32.68 18.00 8.93
CA VAL A 15 -34.08 17.78 9.31
C VAL A 15 -34.45 16.36 8.93
N ALA A 16 -35.15 15.62 9.80
CA ALA A 16 -35.60 14.28 9.45
C ALA A 16 -36.60 14.37 8.28
N ALA A 17 -36.44 13.48 7.31
CA ALA A 17 -37.29 13.48 6.12
C ALA A 17 -37.52 12.07 5.58
N VAL A 18 -38.60 11.91 4.84
CA VAL A 18 -38.97 10.65 4.18
C VAL A 18 -39.08 10.88 2.68
N LEU A 19 -38.25 10.18 1.92
CA LEU A 19 -38.32 10.12 0.47
C LEU A 19 -39.30 9.02 0.05
N SER A 20 -40.24 9.38 -0.81
CA SER A 20 -41.18 8.46 -1.45
C SER A 20 -41.17 8.68 -2.96
N SER A 21 -41.51 7.64 -3.70
CA SER A 21 -41.65 7.68 -5.16
C SER A 21 -43.04 7.20 -5.52
N ASN A 22 -43.68 7.87 -6.46
CA ASN A 22 -44.79 7.27 -7.18
C ASN A 22 -44.21 6.43 -8.33
N GLY A 23 -44.89 5.35 -8.74
CA GLY A 23 -44.42 4.49 -9.84
C GLY A 23 -44.35 5.19 -11.22
N MET A 24 -44.64 6.49 -11.28
CA MET A 24 -44.63 7.33 -12.49
C MET A 24 -43.33 8.14 -12.63
N GLY A 25 -42.28 7.82 -11.88
CA GLY A 25 -40.99 8.50 -11.97
C GLY A 25 -40.93 9.86 -11.28
N ARG A 26 -41.84 10.16 -10.34
CA ARG A 26 -41.78 11.38 -9.51
C ARG A 26 -41.46 11.04 -8.07
N TYR A 27 -40.72 11.92 -7.42
CA TYR A 27 -40.41 11.81 -6.00
C TYR A 27 -41.19 12.82 -5.16
N ALA A 28 -41.36 12.51 -3.88
CA ALA A 28 -41.77 13.43 -2.85
C ALA A 28 -40.89 13.21 -1.61
N ILE A 29 -40.26 14.28 -1.12
CA ILE A 29 -39.52 14.30 0.14
C ILE A 29 -40.36 15.11 1.13
N GLU A 30 -40.84 14.44 2.17
CA GLU A 30 -41.62 15.04 3.25
C GLU A 30 -40.72 15.25 4.47
N LEU A 31 -40.60 16.49 4.91
CA LEU A 31 -39.84 16.87 6.11
C LEU A 31 -40.75 16.74 7.34
N GLU A 32 -40.14 16.50 8.50
CA GLU A 32 -40.84 16.45 9.78
C GLU A 32 -41.59 17.75 10.11
N ASP A 33 -41.15 18.89 9.58
CA ASP A 33 -41.82 20.20 9.73
C ASP A 33 -43.01 20.42 8.78
N GLY A 34 -43.41 19.40 8.03
CA GLY A 34 -44.57 19.42 7.13
C GLY A 34 -44.29 19.99 5.73
N ARG A 35 -43.07 20.45 5.44
CA ARG A 35 -42.70 20.88 4.08
C ARG A 35 -42.52 19.67 3.17
N VAL A 36 -43.00 19.78 1.93
CA VAL A 36 -42.89 18.70 0.94
C VAL A 36 -42.24 19.20 -0.34
N TYR A 37 -41.14 18.55 -0.73
CA TYR A 37 -40.44 18.79 -1.99
C TYR A 37 -40.81 17.72 -3.00
N ARG A 38 -41.23 18.12 -4.20
CA ARG A 38 -41.62 17.20 -5.27
C ARG A 38 -40.88 17.52 -6.55
N GLY A 39 -40.58 16.49 -7.33
CA GLY A 39 -39.91 16.64 -8.62
C GLY A 39 -39.87 15.34 -9.39
N GLU A 40 -39.10 15.31 -10.46
CA GLU A 40 -38.87 14.08 -11.22
C GLU A 40 -37.63 13.35 -10.69
N LEU A 41 -37.70 12.03 -10.60
CA LEU A 41 -36.56 11.17 -10.26
C LEU A 41 -35.42 11.30 -11.28
N SER A 42 -35.76 11.73 -12.50
CA SER A 42 -34.81 11.95 -13.58
C SER A 42 -33.75 13.00 -13.21
N HIS A 43 -34.14 14.02 -12.44
CA HIS A 43 -33.35 15.21 -12.07
C HIS A 43 -32.54 15.01 -10.78
N LEU A 44 -32.73 13.90 -10.08
CA LEU A 44 -31.97 13.59 -8.87
C LEU A 44 -30.60 13.00 -9.23
N ASN A 45 -29.56 13.54 -8.62
CA ASN A 45 -28.21 13.02 -8.73
C ASN A 45 -27.87 12.20 -7.48
N VAL A 46 -27.75 10.89 -7.65
CA VAL A 46 -27.42 9.96 -6.56
C VAL A 46 -25.93 9.69 -6.58
N SER A 47 -25.29 9.81 -5.42
CA SER A 47 -23.87 9.46 -5.26
C SER A 47 -23.60 8.00 -5.63
N GLU A 48 -22.34 7.64 -5.88
CA GLU A 48 -21.94 6.23 -6.07
C GLU A 48 -21.96 5.43 -4.76
N ARG A 49 -22.03 4.10 -4.85
CA ARG A 49 -22.13 3.24 -3.66
C ARG A 49 -20.73 3.00 -3.12
N LEU A 50 -20.53 3.32 -1.85
CA LEU A 50 -19.26 3.12 -1.15
C LEU A 50 -19.53 2.37 0.16
N GLY A 51 -19.38 1.04 0.11
CA GLY A 51 -19.67 0.17 1.26
C GLY A 51 -21.09 0.38 1.80
N ASN A 52 -21.19 0.71 3.09
CA ASN A 52 -22.45 1.01 3.78
C ASN A 52 -22.53 2.46 4.31
N VAL A 53 -21.79 3.38 3.70
CA VAL A 53 -21.85 4.81 4.05
C VAL A 53 -23.20 5.41 3.61
N GLU A 54 -23.67 6.45 4.31
CA GLU A 54 -24.86 7.20 3.94
C GLU A 54 -24.83 7.63 2.47
N ARG A 55 -25.89 7.29 1.74
CA ARG A 55 -26.08 7.66 0.34
C ARG A 55 -26.57 9.09 0.24
N LYS A 56 -26.02 9.83 -0.71
CA LYS A 56 -26.31 11.25 -0.92
C LYS A 56 -27.12 11.43 -2.20
N ILE A 57 -28.30 12.02 -2.09
CA ILE A 57 -29.20 12.34 -3.20
C ILE A 57 -29.28 13.85 -3.30
N ARG A 58 -28.71 14.42 -4.37
CA ARG A 58 -28.67 15.86 -4.61
C ARG A 58 -29.76 16.28 -5.58
N LEU A 59 -30.48 17.33 -5.22
CA LEU A 59 -31.48 18.01 -6.05
C LEU A 59 -30.79 19.10 -6.90
N GLU A 60 -31.41 19.51 -8.00
CA GLU A 60 -30.85 20.50 -8.94
C GLU A 60 -30.58 21.87 -8.31
N ASP A 61 -31.37 22.24 -7.31
CA ASP A 61 -31.23 23.48 -6.54
C ASP A 61 -29.98 23.49 -5.63
N GLY A 62 -29.35 22.33 -5.42
CA GLY A 62 -28.21 22.13 -4.52
C GLY A 62 -28.59 21.59 -3.14
N THR A 63 -29.86 21.30 -2.90
CA THR A 63 -30.37 20.65 -1.71
C THR A 63 -29.93 19.18 -1.67
N LEU A 64 -29.76 18.63 -0.46
CA LEU A 64 -29.26 17.26 -0.25
C LEU A 64 -30.19 16.46 0.65
N PHE A 65 -30.49 15.24 0.24
CA PHE A 65 -31.11 14.21 1.07
C PHE A 65 -30.10 13.07 1.31
N THR A 66 -29.93 12.61 2.55
CA THR A 66 -29.07 11.48 2.89
C THR A 66 -29.84 10.36 3.57
N SER A 67 -29.44 9.11 3.35
CA SER A 67 -30.05 7.94 4.02
C SER A 67 -29.05 6.80 4.17
N LEU A 68 -29.23 6.00 5.21
CA LEU A 68 -28.53 4.72 5.42
C LEU A 68 -29.22 3.54 4.72
N ASP A 69 -30.45 3.74 4.23
CA ASP A 69 -31.23 2.69 3.55
C ASP A 69 -30.79 2.58 2.08
N ASN A 70 -29.56 2.09 1.93
CA ASN A 70 -28.84 2.03 0.67
C ASN A 70 -29.52 1.10 -0.32
N ASP A 71 -30.10 0.00 0.17
CA ASP A 71 -30.75 -1.00 -0.67
C ASP A 71 -32.08 -0.49 -1.21
N ALA A 72 -32.85 0.27 -0.42
CA ALA A 72 -34.06 0.91 -0.93
C ALA A 72 -33.76 2.02 -1.95
N ILE A 73 -32.67 2.77 -1.76
CA ILE A 73 -32.16 3.73 -2.76
C ILE A 73 -31.77 2.98 -4.04
N ASP A 74 -31.11 1.83 -3.90
CA ASP A 74 -30.67 1.05 -5.05
C ASP A 74 -31.85 0.50 -5.86
N VAL A 75 -32.90 0.05 -5.18
CA VAL A 75 -34.17 -0.34 -5.83
C VAL A 75 -34.83 0.85 -6.54
N LEU A 76 -34.83 2.03 -5.91
CA LEU A 76 -35.45 3.23 -6.47
C LEU A 76 -34.74 3.77 -7.72
N PHE A 77 -33.42 3.60 -7.80
CA PHE A 77 -32.58 4.14 -8.88
C PHE A 77 -31.95 3.06 -9.78
N LYS A 78 -32.54 1.86 -9.83
CA LYS A 78 -32.11 0.76 -10.72
C LYS A 78 -31.90 1.27 -12.15
N GLY A 79 -30.69 1.09 -12.68
CA GLY A 79 -30.31 1.48 -14.05
C GLY A 79 -29.60 2.84 -14.20
N LYS A 80 -29.60 3.70 -13.17
CA LYS A 80 -28.84 4.97 -13.18
C LYS A 80 -27.55 4.94 -12.35
N GLN A 81 -27.27 3.81 -11.73
CA GLN A 81 -26.12 3.68 -10.85
C GLN A 81 -24.86 3.46 -11.67
N LYS A 82 -23.89 4.35 -11.51
CA LYS A 82 -22.51 4.05 -11.86
C LYS A 82 -22.03 3.02 -10.84
N VAL A 83 -22.07 1.75 -11.22
CA VAL A 83 -21.37 0.71 -10.48
C VAL A 83 -19.91 1.13 -10.46
N ASN A 84 -19.32 1.23 -9.27
CA ASN A 84 -17.95 1.71 -9.13
C ASN A 84 -17.03 0.68 -9.79
N ALA A 85 -16.67 0.95 -11.06
CA ALA A 85 -15.97 0.01 -11.92
C ALA A 85 -14.63 -0.42 -11.32
N LEU A 86 -14.00 0.46 -10.52
CA LEU A 86 -12.78 0.18 -9.80
C LEU A 86 -12.98 -0.85 -8.69
N VAL A 87 -14.05 -0.73 -7.90
CA VAL A 87 -14.35 -1.70 -6.84
C VAL A 87 -14.70 -3.04 -7.46
N HIS A 88 -15.54 -3.04 -8.50
CA HIS A 88 -15.89 -4.27 -9.21
C HIS A 88 -14.67 -4.93 -9.87
N TYR A 89 -13.76 -4.13 -10.43
CA TYR A 89 -12.49 -4.61 -11.00
C TYR A 89 -11.59 -5.19 -9.91
N LEU A 90 -11.39 -4.48 -8.81
CA LEU A 90 -10.61 -4.95 -7.66
C LEU A 90 -11.18 -6.26 -7.11
N GLU A 91 -12.50 -6.34 -6.93
CA GLU A 91 -13.21 -7.52 -6.43
C GLU A 91 -13.08 -8.71 -7.39
N THR A 92 -13.13 -8.46 -8.69
CA THR A 92 -12.90 -9.48 -9.74
C THR A 92 -11.44 -9.99 -9.73
N HIS A 93 -10.47 -9.12 -9.42
CA HIS A 93 -9.04 -9.42 -9.46
C HIS A 93 -8.39 -9.73 -8.10
N LEU A 94 -9.13 -9.73 -6.99
CA LEU A 94 -8.62 -10.05 -5.64
C LEU A 94 -7.87 -11.40 -5.60
N ARG A 95 -8.37 -12.40 -6.33
CA ARG A 95 -7.70 -13.70 -6.47
C ARG A 95 -6.31 -13.57 -7.09
N TRP A 96 -6.18 -12.74 -8.13
CA TRP A 96 -4.90 -12.49 -8.80
C TRP A 96 -3.94 -11.66 -7.94
N ILE A 97 -4.45 -10.71 -7.16
CA ILE A 97 -3.64 -9.97 -6.18
C ILE A 97 -3.08 -10.92 -5.13
N ALA A 98 -3.90 -11.83 -4.60
CA ALA A 98 -3.44 -12.83 -3.63
C ALA A 98 -2.35 -13.74 -4.22
N VAL A 99 -2.52 -14.21 -5.46
CA VAL A 99 -1.50 -14.99 -6.17
C VAL A 99 -0.21 -14.18 -6.35
N ALA A 100 -0.31 -12.92 -6.77
CA ALA A 100 0.86 -12.05 -6.95
C ALA A 100 1.63 -11.83 -5.64
N VAL A 101 0.93 -11.65 -4.52
CA VAL A 101 1.55 -11.53 -3.20
C VAL A 101 2.30 -12.81 -2.82
N VAL A 102 1.67 -13.97 -3.01
CA VAL A 102 2.32 -15.27 -2.73
C VAL A 102 3.57 -15.46 -3.60
N VAL A 103 3.48 -15.15 -4.90
CA VAL A 103 4.62 -15.22 -5.83
C VAL A 103 5.73 -14.25 -5.41
N ALA A 104 5.39 -13.03 -5.00
CA ALA A 104 6.36 -12.04 -4.54
C ALA A 104 7.11 -12.52 -3.30
N ILE A 105 6.39 -13.04 -2.30
CA ILE A 105 6.99 -13.62 -1.09
C ILE A 105 7.90 -14.80 -1.43
N PHE A 106 7.41 -15.72 -2.28
CA PHE A 106 8.18 -16.89 -2.70
C PHE A 106 9.45 -16.49 -3.46
N THR A 107 9.36 -15.48 -4.32
CA THR A 107 10.48 -14.95 -5.09
C THR A 107 11.51 -14.30 -4.16
N ALA A 108 11.07 -13.46 -3.23
CA ALA A 108 11.95 -12.83 -2.24
C ALA A 108 12.67 -13.88 -1.39
N PHE A 109 11.92 -14.83 -0.84
CA PHE A 109 12.51 -15.93 -0.07
C PHE A 109 13.53 -16.73 -0.88
N SER A 110 13.19 -17.03 -2.14
CA SER A 110 14.07 -17.80 -3.02
C SER A 110 15.35 -17.05 -3.38
N PHE A 111 15.24 -15.74 -3.59
CA PHE A 111 16.38 -14.87 -3.85
C PHE A 111 17.37 -14.87 -2.69
N PHE A 112 16.90 -14.72 -1.45
CA PHE A 112 17.78 -14.75 -0.28
C PHE A 112 18.36 -16.14 -0.01
N LYS A 113 17.53 -17.18 -0.10
CA LYS A 113 17.94 -18.54 0.26
C LYS A 113 18.86 -19.19 -0.77
N TRP A 114 18.60 -18.98 -2.06
CA TRP A 114 19.34 -19.64 -3.14
C TRP A 114 20.05 -18.66 -4.07
N GLY A 115 19.47 -17.50 -4.34
CA GLY A 115 20.06 -16.49 -5.23
C GLY A 115 21.39 -15.96 -4.71
N ILE A 116 21.44 -15.53 -3.45
CA ILE A 116 22.67 -14.99 -2.85
C ILE A 116 23.77 -16.07 -2.78
N PRO A 117 23.57 -17.26 -2.17
CA PRO A 117 24.65 -18.24 -2.05
C PRO A 117 25.19 -18.70 -3.41
N TRP A 118 24.31 -18.94 -4.39
CA TRP A 118 24.70 -19.35 -5.73
C TRP A 118 25.56 -18.28 -6.42
N THR A 119 25.12 -17.02 -6.34
CA THR A 119 25.85 -15.90 -6.95
C THR A 119 27.19 -15.68 -6.27
N SER A 120 27.24 -15.73 -4.94
CA SER A 120 28.48 -15.60 -4.17
C SER A 120 29.49 -16.70 -4.53
N GLN A 121 29.05 -17.95 -4.65
CA GLN A 121 29.92 -19.06 -5.03
C GLN A 121 30.47 -18.89 -6.46
N LYS A 122 29.62 -18.44 -7.39
CA LYS A 122 30.04 -18.15 -8.77
C LYS A 122 31.07 -17.05 -8.82
N ILE A 123 30.87 -15.96 -8.08
CA ILE A 123 31.82 -14.86 -7.99
C ILE A 123 33.14 -15.35 -7.39
N ALA A 124 33.09 -16.08 -6.28
CA ALA A 124 34.30 -16.60 -5.62
C ALA A 124 35.15 -17.48 -6.54
N HIS A 125 34.53 -18.31 -7.39
CA HIS A 125 35.26 -19.13 -8.35
C HIS A 125 35.70 -18.38 -9.62
N ALA A 126 35.06 -17.25 -9.94
CA ALA A 126 35.41 -16.44 -11.09
C ALA A 126 36.54 -15.43 -10.79
N LEU A 127 36.83 -15.17 -9.51
CA LEU A 127 37.91 -14.28 -9.10
C LEU A 127 39.29 -14.95 -9.35
N PRO A 128 40.14 -14.35 -10.21
CA PRO A 128 41.51 -14.82 -10.41
C PRO A 128 42.35 -14.69 -9.14
N TYR A 129 43.35 -15.56 -8.98
CA TYR A 129 44.29 -15.52 -7.86
C TYR A 129 44.97 -14.15 -7.70
N GLU A 130 45.30 -13.49 -8.81
CA GLU A 130 45.89 -12.13 -8.82
C GLU A 130 45.02 -11.09 -8.11
N THR A 131 43.70 -11.27 -8.07
CA THR A 131 42.80 -10.33 -7.37
C THR A 131 42.90 -10.49 -5.85
N ASN A 132 43.20 -11.69 -5.34
CA ASN A 132 43.41 -11.89 -3.90
C ASN A 132 44.67 -11.16 -3.42
N GLU A 133 45.78 -11.24 -4.16
CA GLU A 133 46.99 -10.49 -3.81
C GLU A 133 46.75 -8.99 -3.82
N LEU A 134 46.00 -8.49 -4.81
CA LEU A 134 45.66 -7.07 -4.89
C LEU A 134 44.82 -6.60 -3.69
N ILE A 135 43.83 -7.40 -3.29
CA ILE A 135 42.98 -7.11 -2.11
C ILE A 135 43.82 -7.18 -0.83
N ALA A 136 44.68 -8.20 -0.69
CA ALA A 136 45.53 -8.37 0.47
C ALA A 136 46.50 -7.19 0.62
N LYS A 137 47.15 -6.80 -0.48
CA LYS A 137 48.04 -5.64 -0.52
C LYS A 137 47.31 -4.35 -0.16
N GLY A 138 46.17 -4.08 -0.79
CA GLY A 138 45.36 -2.90 -0.47
C GLY A 138 44.88 -2.87 0.98
N SER A 139 44.57 -4.04 1.56
CA SER A 139 44.20 -4.16 2.97
C SER A 139 45.38 -3.88 3.90
N MET A 140 46.57 -4.40 3.58
CA MET A 140 47.79 -4.15 4.34
C MET A 140 48.18 -2.67 4.28
N ASP A 141 48.18 -2.09 3.08
CA ASP A 141 48.45 -0.67 2.86
C ASP A 141 47.46 0.20 3.64
N PHE A 142 46.19 -0.18 3.72
CA PHE A 142 45.20 0.54 4.52
C PHE A 142 45.52 0.47 6.02
N LEU A 143 45.85 -0.72 6.53
CA LEU A 143 46.20 -0.88 7.95
C LEU A 143 47.45 -0.08 8.31
N ASP A 144 48.48 -0.14 7.47
CA ASP A 144 49.74 0.59 7.69
C ASP A 144 49.56 2.11 7.63
N ASN A 145 48.68 2.61 6.76
CA ASN A 145 48.48 4.05 6.61
C ASN A 145 47.50 4.68 7.61
N TYR A 146 46.54 3.90 8.11
CA TYR A 146 45.43 4.45 8.90
C TYR A 146 45.30 3.89 10.30
N MET A 147 45.92 2.74 10.61
CA MET A 147 45.66 2.02 11.86
C MET A 147 46.91 1.61 12.62
N PHE A 148 48.05 1.39 11.95
CA PHE A 148 49.32 1.04 12.57
C PHE A 148 50.29 2.21 12.59
N ASP A 149 51.22 2.16 13.54
CA ASP A 149 52.36 3.05 13.67
C ASP A 149 53.66 2.22 13.67
N GLU A 150 54.81 2.87 13.51
CA GLU A 150 56.10 2.19 13.62
C GLU A 150 56.27 1.49 14.97
N SER A 151 56.86 0.29 14.92
CA SER A 151 57.09 -0.54 16.11
C SER A 151 58.12 0.09 17.05
N ASN A 152 57.70 0.34 18.29
CA ASN A 152 58.58 0.79 19.37
C ASN A 152 59.35 -0.34 20.08
N LEU A 153 59.26 -1.57 19.58
CA LEU A 153 59.92 -2.74 20.19
C LEU A 153 61.41 -2.77 19.88
N SER A 154 62.22 -3.22 20.84
CA SER A 154 63.65 -3.44 20.61
C SER A 154 63.87 -4.54 19.57
N GLN A 155 64.97 -4.46 18.80
CA GLN A 155 65.29 -5.46 17.77
C GLN A 155 65.27 -6.90 18.30
N ALA A 156 65.82 -7.13 19.50
CA ALA A 156 65.83 -8.45 20.13
C ALA A 156 64.42 -9.01 20.41
N GLN A 157 63.45 -8.13 20.72
CA GLN A 157 62.06 -8.53 20.90
C GLN A 157 61.37 -8.80 19.56
N GLN A 158 61.62 -7.98 18.54
CA GLN A 158 61.09 -8.19 17.19
C GLN A 158 61.55 -9.53 16.60
N GLU A 159 62.84 -9.87 16.75
CA GLU A 159 63.39 -11.15 16.31
C GLU A 159 62.77 -12.33 17.06
N LYS A 160 62.60 -12.21 18.39
CA LYS A 160 61.98 -13.26 19.20
C LYS A 160 60.54 -13.53 18.77
N ILE A 161 59.76 -12.48 18.53
CA ILE A 161 58.36 -12.57 18.08
C ILE A 161 58.30 -13.15 16.66
N SER A 162 59.12 -12.66 15.74
CA SER A 162 59.16 -13.17 14.36
C SER A 162 59.51 -14.65 14.32
N LYS A 163 60.52 -15.07 15.09
CA LYS A 163 60.92 -16.48 15.18
C LYS A 163 59.82 -17.36 15.78
N HIS A 164 59.11 -16.86 16.79
CA HIS A 164 57.96 -17.57 17.35
C HIS A 164 56.82 -17.68 16.33
N PHE A 165 56.52 -16.61 15.59
CA PHE A 165 55.48 -16.60 14.56
C PHE A 165 55.76 -17.63 13.47
N TYR A 166 56.96 -17.65 12.89
CA TYR A 166 57.31 -18.60 11.84
C TYR A 166 57.37 -20.05 12.32
N ASN A 167 57.79 -20.30 13.57
CA ASN A 167 57.89 -21.66 14.08
C ASN A 167 56.53 -22.25 14.51
N ASN A 168 55.60 -21.42 14.98
CA ASN A 168 54.42 -21.92 15.71
C ASN A 168 53.08 -21.44 15.13
N ILE A 169 53.05 -20.40 14.29
CA ILE A 169 51.81 -19.73 13.86
C ILE A 169 51.64 -19.79 12.35
N ALA A 170 52.67 -19.46 11.57
CA ALA A 170 52.58 -19.53 10.13
C ALA A 170 52.37 -21.00 9.70
N PRO A 171 51.27 -21.35 9.03
CA PRO A 171 51.15 -22.68 8.45
C PRO A 171 52.12 -22.80 7.27
N LEU A 172 52.72 -23.98 7.11
CA LEU A 172 53.35 -24.40 5.86
C LEU A 172 52.38 -24.29 4.68
#